data_AF-A0A257XEZ7-F1
#
_entry.id   AF-A0A257XEZ7-F1
#
_cell.length_a   1.000
_cell.length_b   1.000
_cell.length_c   1.000
_cell.angle_alpha   90.00
_cell.angle_beta   90.00
_cell.angle_gamma   90.00
#
_symmetry.space_group_name_H-M   'P 1'
#
loop_
_entity.id
_entity.type
_entity.pdbx_description
1 polymer ?
#
loop_
_entity_poly.entity_id
_entity_poly.type
_entity_poly.pdbx_seq_one_letter_code
_entity_poly.pdbx_strand_id
1 'polypeptide(L)'
;MITHDVDEAIYLADRIVLMTNGPEAVVAEIVDNPLPRDRRRLDIHKQPDFYAVRNHLIDFLVERSKTFKGNLPPGYDRRTPPVVRPAAPPPLRLSETVPA
;
A
#
# COMPACT_ATOMS: atom_id res chain seq x y z
N MET A 1 -13.89 -1.27 -9.56
CA MET A 1 -13.19 -0.20 -10.31
C MET A 1 -11.79 -0.69 -10.65
N ILE A 2 -11.30 -0.37 -11.84
CA ILE A 2 -9.90 -0.62 -12.24
C ILE A 2 -9.33 0.74 -12.60
N THR A 3 -8.16 1.08 -12.07
CA THR A 3 -7.46 2.34 -12.37
C THR A 3 -5.96 2.13 -12.41
N HIS A 4 -5.28 3.04 -13.10
CA HIS A 4 -3.82 3.14 -13.12
C HIS A 4 -3.32 4.31 -12.24
N ASP A 5 -4.21 5.16 -11.74
CA ASP A 5 -3.88 6.26 -10.86
C ASP A 5 -3.86 5.79 -9.39
N VAL A 6 -2.67 5.90 -8.78
CA VAL A 6 -2.44 5.53 -7.38
C VAL A 6 -3.26 6.39 -6.42
N ASP A 7 -3.30 7.71 -6.65
CA ASP A 7 -3.98 8.63 -5.75
C ASP A 7 -5.50 8.49 -5.86
N GLU A 8 -6.02 8.12 -7.04
CA GLU A 8 -7.42 7.72 -7.22
C GLU A 8 -7.75 6.42 -6.45
N ALA A 9 -6.89 5.39 -6.54
CA ALA A 9 -7.09 4.14 -5.82
C ALA A 9 -7.12 4.36 -4.29
N ILE A 10 -6.18 5.16 -3.77
CA ILE A 10 -6.14 5.53 -2.35
C ILE A 10 -7.37 6.35 -1.95
N TYR A 11 -7.86 7.23 -2.82
CA TYR A 11 -9.03 8.05 -2.51
C TYR A 11 -10.33 7.24 -2.48
N LEU A 12 -10.53 6.31 -3.42
CA LEU A 12 -11.82 5.66 -3.62
C LEU A 12 -11.98 4.29 -2.95
N ALA A 13 -10.89 3.58 -2.65
CA ALA A 13 -10.96 2.19 -2.23
C ALA A 13 -10.55 1.93 -0.78
N ASP A 14 -11.31 1.10 -0.07
CA ASP A 14 -10.92 0.51 1.21
C ASP A 14 -9.86 -0.59 1.03
N ARG A 15 -9.89 -1.29 -0.11
CA ARG A 15 -8.95 -2.36 -0.46
C ARG A 15 -8.47 -2.18 -1.88
N ILE A 16 -7.16 -2.27 -2.06
CA ILE A 16 -6.50 -2.08 -3.35
C ILE A 16 -5.80 -3.39 -3.71
N VAL A 17 -6.22 -4.00 -4.82
CA VAL A 17 -5.64 -5.26 -5.30
C VAL A 17 -4.52 -4.94 -6.27
N LEU A 18 -3.31 -5.38 -5.94
CA LEU A 18 -2.13 -5.18 -6.78
C LEU A 18 -1.88 -6.40 -7.66
N MET A 19 -1.62 -6.16 -8.94
CA MET A 19 -1.40 -7.20 -9.94
C MET A 19 -0.05 -7.02 -10.63
N THR A 20 0.59 -8.12 -10.97
CA THR A 20 1.83 -8.13 -11.78
C THR A 20 1.57 -7.76 -13.23
N ASN A 21 2.59 -7.35 -13.97
CA ASN A 21 2.47 -7.00 -15.39
C ASN A 21 2.36 -8.22 -16.33
N GLY A 22 1.82 -7.96 -17.52
CA GLY A 22 1.91 -8.85 -18.68
C GLY A 22 0.87 -9.97 -18.73
N PRO A 23 0.95 -10.85 -19.75
CA PRO A 23 0.12 -12.03 -19.84
C PRO A 23 0.29 -12.90 -18.59
N GLU A 24 -0.78 -13.61 -18.19
CA GLU A 24 -0.83 -14.39 -16.95
C GLU A 24 -0.56 -13.55 -15.68
N ALA A 25 -1.01 -12.30 -15.66
CA ALA A 25 -0.94 -11.45 -14.47
C ALA A 25 -1.58 -12.16 -13.26
N VAL A 26 -0.90 -12.12 -12.12
CA VAL A 26 -1.39 -12.66 -10.86
C VAL A 26 -1.62 -11.53 -9.86
N VAL A 27 -2.50 -11.77 -8.89
CA VAL A 27 -2.70 -10.86 -7.75
C VAL A 27 -1.53 -11.02 -6.78
N ALA A 28 -0.64 -10.04 -6.72
CA ALA A 28 0.53 -10.14 -5.87
C ALA A 28 0.16 -9.99 -4.38
N GLU A 29 -0.66 -8.98 -4.06
CA GLU A 29 -1.08 -8.67 -2.71
C GLU A 29 -2.36 -7.81 -2.70
N ILE A 30 -3.01 -7.74 -1.55
CA ILE A 30 -4.14 -6.85 -1.28
C ILE A 30 -3.68 -5.84 -0.24
N VAL A 31 -3.75 -4.56 -0.56
CA VAL A 31 -3.49 -3.47 0.37
C VAL A 31 -4.79 -3.10 1.08
N ASP A 32 -4.84 -3.31 2.39
CA ASP A 32 -5.88 -2.78 3.28
C ASP A 32 -5.57 -1.31 3.53
N ASN A 33 -6.44 -0.41 3.05
CA ASN A 33 -6.20 1.02 3.13
C ASN A 33 -6.55 1.54 4.54
N PRO A 34 -5.56 1.95 5.36
CA PRO A 34 -5.79 2.38 6.73
C PRO A 34 -6.53 3.72 6.86
N LEU A 35 -6.62 4.49 5.77
CA LEU A 35 -7.21 5.82 5.80
C LEU A 35 -8.71 5.76 6.14
N PRO A 36 -9.24 6.75 6.89
CA PRO A 36 -10.67 6.86 7.18
C PRO A 36 -11.52 6.80 5.91
N ARG A 37 -12.77 6.34 5.99
CA ARG A 37 -13.66 6.19 4.81
C ARG A 37 -14.19 7.52 4.28
N ASP A 38 -14.33 8.52 5.14
CA ASP A 38 -14.84 9.87 4.86
C ASP A 38 -13.74 10.77 4.24
N ARG A 39 -13.07 10.25 3.21
CA ARG A 39 -11.94 10.93 2.57
C ARG A 39 -12.43 12.13 1.79
N ARG A 40 -11.73 13.27 1.96
CA ARG A 40 -11.92 14.47 1.14
C ARG A 40 -10.69 14.69 0.29
N ARG A 41 -10.89 14.90 -1.01
CA ARG A 41 -9.79 15.07 -1.99
C ARG A 41 -8.79 16.15 -1.57
N LEU A 42 -9.27 17.23 -0.95
CA LEU A 42 -8.45 18.36 -0.51
C LEU A 42 -7.58 18.07 0.73
N ASP A 43 -7.90 17.06 1.54
CA ASP A 43 -7.23 16.83 2.82
C ASP A 43 -6.64 15.42 2.96
N ILE A 44 -6.90 14.51 2.02
CA ILE A 44 -6.43 13.13 2.11
C ILE A 44 -4.90 13.03 2.26
N HIS A 45 -4.16 13.92 1.60
CA HIS A 45 -2.69 13.97 1.67
C HIS A 45 -2.15 14.38 3.04
N LYS A 46 -2.99 14.93 3.92
CA LYS A 46 -2.64 15.31 5.29
C LYS A 46 -2.81 14.16 6.28
N GLN A 47 -3.43 13.05 5.84
CA GLN A 47 -3.63 11.90 6.71
C GLN A 47 -2.28 11.23 7.02
N PRO A 48 -2.04 10.78 8.26
CA PRO A 48 -0.75 10.23 8.68
C PRO A 48 -0.25 9.09 7.78
N ASP A 49 -1.14 8.18 7.39
CA ASP A 49 -0.77 6.98 6.64
C ASP A 49 -0.76 7.17 5.12
N PHE A 50 -1.14 8.36 4.61
CA PHE A 50 -1.30 8.58 3.17
C PHE A 50 -0.02 8.26 2.39
N TYR A 51 1.11 8.82 2.84
CA TYR A 51 2.40 8.60 2.17
C TYR A 51 2.91 7.18 2.35
N ALA A 52 2.61 6.51 3.47
CA ALA A 52 2.99 5.11 3.68
C ALA A 52 2.30 4.21 2.65
N VAL A 53 0.99 4.39 2.46
CA VAL A 53 0.22 3.65 1.46
C VAL A 53 0.71 4.00 0.05
N ARG A 54 0.85 5.29 -0.26
CA ARG A 54 1.25 5.77 -1.58
C ARG A 54 2.61 5.24 -2.01
N ASN A 55 3.61 5.33 -1.13
CA ASN A 55 4.96 4.84 -1.41
C ASN A 55 4.93 3.33 -1.64
N HIS A 56 4.23 2.57 -0.79
CA HIS A 56 4.09 1.12 -0.95
C HIS A 56 3.49 0.72 -2.31
N LEU A 57 2.45 1.44 -2.76
CA LEU A 57 1.83 1.20 -4.08
C LEU A 57 2.78 1.57 -5.23
N ILE A 58 3.47 2.71 -5.14
CA ILE A 58 4.43 3.15 -6.17
C ILE A 58 5.61 2.18 -6.27
N ASP A 59 6.20 1.80 -5.14
CA ASP A 59 7.33 0.87 -5.06
C ASP A 59 6.95 -0.49 -5.68
N PHE A 60 5.72 -0.96 -5.41
CA PHE A 60 5.21 -2.14 -6.09
C PHE A 60 5.15 -1.95 -7.62
N LEU A 61 4.53 -0.88 -8.09
CA LEU A 61 4.28 -0.68 -9.52
C LEU A 61 5.59 -0.48 -10.31
N VAL A 62 6.56 0.22 -9.76
CA VAL A 62 7.82 0.54 -10.44
C VAL A 62 8.75 -0.68 -10.50
N GLU A 63 8.86 -1.42 -9.40
CA GLU A 63 9.85 -2.48 -9.23
C GLU A 63 9.22 -3.87 -9.18
N ARG A 64 8.37 -4.13 -8.17
CA ARG A 64 7.88 -5.48 -7.88
C ARG A 64 6.93 -6.03 -8.95
N SER A 65 6.18 -5.17 -9.65
CA SER A 65 5.20 -5.58 -10.67
C SER A 65 5.83 -6.37 -11.83
N LYS A 66 7.13 -6.18 -12.07
CA LYS A 66 7.92 -6.88 -13.10
C LYS A 66 8.64 -8.11 -12.57
N THR A 67 9.12 -8.07 -11.33
CA THR A 67 10.02 -9.09 -10.77
C THR A 67 9.30 -10.13 -9.90
N PHE A 68 8.07 -9.85 -9.44
CA PHE A 68 7.34 -10.69 -8.49
C PHE A 68 7.18 -12.15 -8.95
N LYS A 69 6.92 -12.40 -10.24
CA LYS A 69 6.77 -13.76 -10.77
C LYS A 69 8.08 -14.58 -10.66
N GLY A 70 9.24 -13.93 -10.79
CA GLY A 70 10.53 -14.58 -10.60
C GLY A 70 10.90 -14.77 -9.13
N ASN A 71 10.31 -13.97 -8.24
CA ASN A 71 10.57 -13.93 -6.80
C ASN A 71 9.33 -14.31 -5.99
N LEU A 72 8.58 -15.32 -6.44
CA LEU A 72 7.38 -15.78 -5.73
C LEU A 72 7.76 -16.26 -4.32
N PRO A 73 7.11 -15.75 -3.26
CA PRO A 73 7.36 -16.22 -1.91
C PRO A 73 7.06 -17.73 -1.79
N PRO A 74 7.85 -18.51 -1.03
CA PRO A 74 7.52 -19.89 -0.73
C PRO A 74 6.12 -20.00 -0.13
N GLY A 75 5.27 -20.87 -0.69
CA GLY A 75 3.90 -21.06 -0.21
C GLY A 75 2.90 -19.99 -0.68
N TYR A 76 3.25 -19.14 -1.65
CA TYR A 76 2.29 -18.22 -2.27
C TYR A 76 1.11 -18.96 -2.91
N ASP A 77 -0.10 -18.63 -2.46
CA ASP A 77 -1.36 -19.10 -3.05
C ASP A 77 -2.07 -17.95 -3.77
N ARG A 78 -2.28 -18.11 -5.08
CA ARG A 78 -2.99 -17.13 -5.92
C ARG A 78 -4.44 -16.90 -5.49
N ARG A 79 -5.07 -17.88 -4.80
CA ARG A 79 -6.44 -17.77 -4.30
C ARG A 79 -6.51 -17.00 -2.99
N THR A 80 -5.38 -16.90 -2.29
CA THR A 80 -5.27 -16.31 -0.96
C THR A 80 -4.07 -15.36 -0.92
N PRO A 81 -4.10 -14.27 -1.71
CA PRO A 81 -2.99 -13.33 -1.75
C PRO A 81 -2.77 -12.68 -0.37
N PRO A 82 -1.52 -12.35 -0.02
CA PRO A 82 -1.21 -11.70 1.25
C PRO A 82 -1.93 -10.34 1.37
N VAL A 83 -2.41 -10.06 2.57
CA VAL A 83 -2.99 -8.75 2.92
C VAL A 83 -1.95 -7.93 3.66
N VAL A 84 -1.68 -6.73 3.18
CA VAL A 84 -0.72 -5.79 3.77
C VAL A 84 -1.43 -4.51 4.16
N ARG A 85 -1.02 -3.89 5.26
CA ARG A 85 -1.57 -2.61 5.72
C ARG A 85 -0.41 -1.64 5.98
N PRO A 86 0.05 -0.91 4.96
CA PRO A 86 1.11 0.08 5.12
C PRO A 86 0.62 1.18 6.06
N ALA A 87 1.37 1.46 7.12
CA ALA A 87 1.07 2.51 8.09
C ALA A 87 2.32 3.34 8.34
N ALA A 88 2.14 4.62 8.68
CA ALA A 88 3.25 5.45 9.09
C ALA A 88 3.91 4.87 10.36
N PRO A 89 5.25 4.97 10.49
CA PRO A 89 5.90 4.61 11.73
C PRO A 89 5.33 5.46 12.88
N PRO A 90 5.21 4.88 14.09
CA PRO A 90 4.71 5.63 15.23
C PRO A 90 5.59 6.87 15.46
N PRO A 91 5.01 8.00 15.90
CA PRO A 91 5.77 9.22 16.14
C PRO A 91 6.90 8.93 17.12
N LEU A 92 8.12 9.36 16.77
CA LEU A 92 9.29 9.25 17.63
C LEU A 92 8.97 9.94 18.96
N ARG A 93 8.88 9.17 20.04
CA ARG A 93 8.77 9.71 21.39
C ARG A 93 10.10 10.41 21.67
N LEU A 94 10.10 11.74 21.67
CA LEU A 94 11.20 12.50 22.28
C LEU A 94 11.26 12.05 23.73
N SER A 95 12.31 11.29 24.09
CA SER A 95 12.55 10.88 25.46
C SER A 95 12.83 12.14 26.29
N GLU A 96 11.85 12.57 27.07
CA GLU A 96 12.04 13.53 28.17
C GLU A 96 12.92 12.88 29.23
N THR A 97 14.24 12.88 29.06
CA THR A 97 15.17 12.61 30.15
C THR A 97 16.57 13.10 29.79
N VAL A 98 16.91 14.31 30.23
CA VAL A 98 18.10 14.55 31.07
C VAL A 98 17.77 15.75 31.97
N PRO A 99 17.53 15.57 33.28
CA PRO A 99 17.47 16.68 34.23
C PRO A 99 18.88 17.24 34.50
N ALA A 100 18.88 18.51 34.94
CA ALA A 100 19.98 19.46 35.22
C ALA A 100 21.36 18.91 35.62
#